data_AF-A0A0F2NP84-F1
#
_entry.id   AF-A0A0F2NP84-F1
#
_cell.length_a   1.000
_cell.length_b   1.000
_cell.length_c   1.000
_cell.angle_alpha   90.00
_cell.angle_beta   90.00
_cell.angle_gamma   90.00
#
_symmetry.space_group_name_H-M   'P 1'
#
loop_
_entity.id
_entity.type
_entity.pdbx_description
1 polymer ?
#
loop_
_entity_poly.entity_id
_entity_poly.type
_entity_poly.pdbx_seq_one_letter_code
_entity_poly.pdbx_strand_id
1 'polypeptide(L)' 'MDRINAHIDYRVNTKDNNNISIEIKCCGQHLGEIRFKDGQSRDCTLCGMRHQLRIEHNHFHIAQYKPE' A
#
# COMPACT_ATOMS: atom_id res chain seq x y z
N MET A 1 -23.06 6.89 -11.36
CA MET A 1 -21.96 5.92 -11.22
C MET A 1 -21.30 6.21 -9.90
N ASP A 2 -21.72 5.50 -8.87
CA ASP A 2 -21.26 5.72 -7.51
C ASP A 2 -19.74 5.64 -7.48
N ARG A 3 -19.10 6.72 -7.03
CA ARG A 3 -17.71 6.69 -6.64
C ARG A 3 -17.65 5.60 -5.56
N ILE A 4 -17.11 4.43 -5.89
CA ILE A 4 -16.64 3.50 -4.88
C ILE A 4 -15.72 4.35 -4.03
N ASN A 5 -16.20 4.76 -2.86
CA ASN A 5 -15.41 5.51 -1.90
C ASN A 5 -14.45 4.46 -1.36
N ALA A 6 -13.34 4.26 -2.09
CA ALA A 6 -12.36 3.25 -1.77
C ALA A 6 -11.73 3.69 -0.45
N HIS A 7 -12.30 3.18 0.64
CA HIS A 7 -11.71 3.36 1.95
C HIS A 7 -10.37 2.62 1.92
N ILE A 8 -9.31 3.40 1.95
CA ILE A 8 -7.93 2.93 1.86
C ILE A 8 -7.27 3.25 3.19
N ASP A 9 -6.65 2.24 3.75
CA ASP A 9 -5.98 2.33 5.04
C ASP A 9 -4.62 1.64 4.93
N TYR A 10 -3.61 2.30 5.50
CA TYR A 10 -2.25 1.79 5.58
C TYR A 10 -1.84 1.71 7.03
N ARG A 11 -1.43 0.53 7.48
CA ARG A 11 -0.82 0.35 8.79
C ARG A 11 0.66 0.05 8.63
N VAL A 12 1.50 0.93 9.17
CA VAL A 12 2.94 0.71 9.24
C VAL A 12 3.24 -0.11 10.49
N ASN A 13 3.72 -1.33 10.31
CA ASN A 13 4.19 -2.19 11.39
C ASN A 13 5.68 -1.96 11.56
N THR A 14 6.13 -1.76 12.80
CA THR A 14 7.55 -1.72 13.16
C THR A 14 7.85 -2.87 14.11
N LYS A 15 8.92 -3.63 13.85
CA LYS A 15 9.44 -4.63 14.78
C LYS A 15 10.89 -4.28 15.13
N ASP A 16 11.13 -4.07 16.42
CA ASP A 16 12.45 -3.77 17.00
C ASP A 16 13.18 -2.62 16.28
N ASN A 17 12.43 -1.56 15.92
CA ASN A 17 12.89 -0.37 15.18
C ASN A 17 13.52 -0.61 13.79
N ASN A 18 13.63 -1.86 13.32
CA ASN A 18 14.40 -2.19 12.11
C ASN A 18 13.57 -2.84 11.00
N ASN A 19 12.55 -3.63 11.32
CA ASN A 19 11.70 -4.26 10.32
C ASN A 19 10.41 -3.47 10.15
N ILE A 20 10.29 -2.80 9.02
CA ILE A 20 9.09 -2.10 8.62
C ILE A 20 8.31 -3.03 7.66
N SER A 21 7.03 -3.29 7.94
CA SER A 21 6.09 -3.80 6.94
C SER A 21 4.90 -2.86 6.84
N ILE A 22 4.25 -2.83 5.70
CA ILE A 22 3.08 -1.98 5.48
C ILE A 22 1.93 -2.89 5.11
N GLU A 23 0.95 -2.97 6.00
CA GLU A 23 -0.32 -3.63 5.74
C GLU A 23 -1.22 -2.69 4.93
N ILE A 24 -1.90 -3.23 3.92
CA ILE A 24 -2.77 -2.47 3.02
C ILE A 24 -4.19 -3.00 3.13
N LYS A 25 -5.15 -2.09 3.36
CA LYS A 25 -6.58 -2.34 3.14
C LYS A 25 -7.11 -1.42 2.06
N CYS A 26 -7.85 -1.97 1.11
CA CYS A 26 -8.46 -1.24 0.00
C CYS A 26 -9.82 -1.84 -0.34
N CYS A 27 -10.81 -1.01 -0.66
CA CYS A 27 -12.16 -1.45 -1.00
C CYS A 27 -12.81 -2.35 0.07
N GLY A 28 -12.51 -2.11 1.34
CA GLY A 28 -13.00 -2.93 2.46
C GLY A 28 -12.34 -4.30 2.61
N GLN A 29 -11.30 -4.60 1.83
CA GLN A 29 -10.56 -5.86 1.87
C GLN A 29 -9.12 -5.66 2.33
N HIS A 30 -8.59 -6.65 3.06
CA HIS A 30 -7.16 -6.73 3.39
C HIS A 30 -6.41 -7.29 2.18
N LEU A 31 -5.48 -6.51 1.62
CA LEU A 31 -4.65 -6.91 0.48
C LEU A 31 -3.38 -7.65 0.91
N GLY A 32 -3.11 -7.72 2.21
CA GLY A 32 -1.88 -8.26 2.78
C GLY A 32 -0.83 -7.18 3.06
N GLU A 33 0.41 -7.65 3.27
CA GLU A 33 1.54 -6.81 3.60
C GLU A 33 2.51 -6.66 2.42
N ILE A 34 3.11 -5.48 2.31
CA ILE A 34 4.34 -5.25 1.55
C ILE A 34 5.52 -5.13 2.51
N ARG A 35 6.65 -5.72 2.12
CA ARG A 35 7.92 -5.56 2.84
C ARG A 35 8.42 -4.13 2.63
N PHE A 36 9.10 -3.56 3.62
CA PHE A 36 9.82 -2.30 3.44
C PHE A 36 11.05 -2.50 2.56
N LYS A 37 10.78 -2.51 1.26
CA LYS A 37 11.77 -2.62 0.19
C LYS A 37 11.27 -1.77 -0.96
N ASP A 38 12.20 -1.03 -1.56
CA ASP A 38 11.86 -0.10 -2.63
C ASP A 38 11.15 -0.82 -3.80
N GLY A 39 10.14 -0.16 -4.37
CA GLY A 39 9.34 -0.64 -5.48
C GLY A 39 8.32 -1.74 -5.15
N GLN A 40 8.22 -2.22 -3.89
CA GLN A 40 7.21 -3.21 -3.54
C GLN A 40 5.79 -2.68 -3.77
N SER A 41 4.92 -3.52 -4.35
CA SER A 41 3.55 -3.12 -4.65
C SER A 41 2.54 -4.25 -4.45
N ARG A 42 1.27 -3.86 -4.30
CA ARG A 42 0.10 -4.74 -4.31
C ARG A 42 -1.01 -4.12 -5.12
N ASP A 43 -1.70 -4.96 -5.89
CA ASP A 43 -2.82 -4.54 -6.71
C ASP A 43 -4.12 -4.92 -6.00
N CYS A 44 -5.05 -3.98 -5.91
CA CYS A 44 -6.41 -4.26 -5.46
C CYS A 44 -7.19 -4.86 -6.63
N THR A 45 -7.59 -6.13 -6.50
CA THR A 45 -8.37 -6.84 -7.53
C THR A 45 -9.78 -6.28 -7.72
N LEU A 46 -10.30 -5.49 -6.78
CA LEU A 46 -11.64 -4.89 -6.87
C LEU A 46 -11.67 -3.58 -7.65
N CYS A 47 -10.77 -2.65 -7.36
CA CYS A 47 -10.76 -1.33 -8.02
C CYS A 47 -9.67 -1.17 -9.09
N GLY A 48 -8.76 -2.15 -9.19
CA GLY A 48 -7.61 -2.12 -10.10
C GLY A 48 -6.51 -1.13 -9.70
N MET A 49 -6.57 -0.51 -8.51
CA MET A 49 -5.51 0.37 -8.04
C MET A 49 -4.28 -0.43 -7.59
N ARG A 50 -3.12 0.01 -8.04
CA ARG A 50 -1.81 -0.41 -7.54
C ARG A 50 -1.39 0.50 -6.38
N HIS A 51 -1.02 -0.13 -5.28
CA HIS A 51 -0.45 0.48 -4.10
C HIS A 51 1.05 0.18 -4.08
N GLN A 52 1.91 1.19 -4.17
CA GLN A 52 3.36 1.01 -4.30
C GLN A 52 4.13 1.78 -3.24
N LEU A 53 5.08 1.11 -2.59
CA LEU A 53 6.09 1.73 -1.75
C LEU A 53 7.25 2.24 -2.59
N ARG A 54 7.64 3.50 -2.36
CA ARG A 54 8.86 4.11 -2.91
C ARG A 54 9.71 4.61 -1.76
N ILE A 55 10.96 4.19 -1.69
CA ILE A 55 11.90 4.62 -0.65
C ILE A 55 12.82 5.68 -1.26
N GLU A 56 12.87 6.85 -0.61
CA GLU A 56 13.68 7.99 -1.05
C GLU A 56 14.58 8.43 0.10
N HIS A 57 15.87 8.13 -0.01
CA HIS A 57 16.89 8.44 1.00
C HIS A 57 16.50 7.94 2.40
N ASN A 58 15.96 8.84 3.23
CA ASN A 58 15.60 8.63 4.64
C ASN A 58 14.09 8.57 4.89
N HIS A 59 13.26 8.66 3.84
CA HIS A 59 11.80 8.60 3.95
C HIS A 59 11.22 7.69 2.87
N PHE A 60 9.91 7.48 2.93
CA PHE A 60 9.21 6.65 1.97
C PHE A 60 7.82 7.18 1.69
N HIS A 61 7.32 6.86 0.50
CA HIS A 61 5.99 7.22 0.03
C HIS A 61 5.18 5.96 -0.26
N ILE A 62 3.87 6.01 -0.03
CA ILE A 62 2.93 5.00 -0.49
C ILE A 62 2.06 5.64 -1.56
N ALA A 63 2.36 5.33 -2.82
CA ALA A 63 1.66 5.85 -3.98
C ALA A 63 0.49 4.95 -4.40
N GLN A 64 -0.56 5.57 -4.94
CA GLN A 64 -1.73 4.90 -5.48
C GLN A 64 -1.93 5.34 -6.92
N TYR A 65 -2.03 4.38 -7.83
CA TYR A 65 -2.31 4.68 -9.24
C TYR A 65 -2.99 3.50 -9.91
N LYS A 66 -3.78 3.75 -10.96
CA LYS A 66 -4.22 2.69 -11.86
C LYS A 66 -3.10 2.42 -12.87
N PRO A 67 -2.61 1.19 -12.99
CA PRO A 67 -1.75 0.82 -14.12
C PRO A 67 -2.50 1.10 -15.43
N GLU A 68 -1.79 1.63 -16.43
CA GLU A 68 -2.29 1.72 -17.80
C GLU A 68 -2.54 0.34 -18.41
#